data_AF-A0A930L0J9-F1
#
_entry.id   AF-A0A930L0J9-F1
#
_cell.length_a   1.000
_cell.length_b   1.000
_cell.length_c   1.000
_cell.angle_alpha   90.00
_cell.angle_beta   90.00
_cell.angle_gamma   90.00
#
_symmetry.space_group_name_H-M   'P 1'
#
loop_
_entity.id
_entity.type
_entity.pdbx_description
1 polymer ?
#
loop_
_entity_poly.entity_id
_entity_poly.type
_entity_poly.pdbx_seq_one_letter_code
_entity_poly.pdbx_strand_id
1 'polypeptide(L)'
;LPDWDPNTPPAGLSEPGHGEVFGVVYIPKFGSDYQRPATQGTSSDVLDSLGLGHYEGSAMPGQVGNFSLAGHRQTRGKVLNDIDLLTEGDHIYVRTKDGYYTYTVYSHEIVQPDQVEVIEPVPGQPGVAPTERLLTLTTCHPRYGDTERYIVHARLESWRPAAAGAPAEIAASVAGS
;
A
#
# COMPACT_ATOMS: atom_id res chain seq x y z
N LEU A 1 -18.98 -3.68 21.81
CA LEU A 1 -17.98 -4.06 20.79
C LEU A 1 -18.59 -3.79 19.43
N PRO A 2 -17.79 -3.45 18.41
CA PRO A 2 -18.29 -3.37 17.05
C PRO A 2 -18.92 -4.72 16.63
N ASP A 3 -19.90 -4.64 15.76
CA ASP A 3 -20.67 -5.74 15.18
C ASP A 3 -19.95 -6.40 13.98
N TRP A 4 -18.67 -6.08 13.79
CA TRP A 4 -17.74 -6.72 12.84
C TRP A 4 -16.46 -7.17 13.54
N ASP A 5 -15.78 -8.16 12.97
CA ASP A 5 -14.45 -8.60 13.43
C ASP A 5 -13.34 -7.75 12.77
N PRO A 6 -12.57 -6.95 13.53
CA PRO A 6 -11.51 -6.13 12.96
C PRO A 6 -10.33 -6.94 12.40
N ASN A 7 -10.22 -8.24 12.69
CA ASN A 7 -9.15 -9.11 12.20
C ASN A 7 -9.57 -9.92 10.96
N THR A 8 -10.85 -9.88 10.61
CA THR A 8 -11.40 -10.66 9.50
C THR A 8 -12.07 -9.72 8.51
N PRO A 9 -11.30 -9.14 7.57
CA PRO A 9 -11.87 -8.38 6.47
C PRO A 9 -12.80 -9.26 5.61
N PRO A 10 -13.77 -8.66 4.90
CA PRO A 10 -14.65 -9.39 4.00
C PRO A 10 -13.83 -10.12 2.91
N ALA A 11 -14.44 -11.12 2.28
CA ALA A 11 -13.85 -11.76 1.09
C ALA A 11 -13.47 -10.65 0.10
N GLY A 12 -12.16 -10.49 -0.12
CA GLY A 12 -11.58 -9.23 -0.56
C GLY A 12 -12.08 -8.73 -1.91
N LEU A 13 -11.82 -7.46 -2.17
CA LEU A 13 -12.06 -6.81 -3.46
C LEU A 13 -11.52 -7.68 -4.62
N SER A 14 -12.32 -7.87 -5.66
CA SER A 14 -11.85 -8.49 -6.90
C SER A 14 -10.81 -7.58 -7.56
N GLU A 15 -9.78 -8.16 -8.16
CA GLU A 15 -8.76 -7.41 -8.88
C GLU A 15 -9.42 -6.57 -10.01
N PRO A 16 -9.25 -5.22 -10.01
CA PRO A 16 -9.83 -4.33 -11.01
C PRO A 16 -9.20 -4.50 -12.40
N GLY A 17 -9.79 -3.84 -13.40
CA GLY A 17 -9.16 -3.70 -14.72
C GLY A 17 -7.95 -2.76 -14.68
N HIS A 18 -6.99 -2.95 -15.58
CA HIS A 18 -5.82 -2.07 -15.71
C HIS A 18 -6.20 -0.58 -15.80
N GLY A 19 -5.52 0.28 -15.04
CA GLY A 19 -5.79 1.72 -14.97
C GLY A 19 -7.00 2.11 -14.11
N GLU A 20 -7.74 1.16 -13.54
CA GLU A 20 -8.88 1.47 -12.67
C GLU A 20 -8.40 1.85 -11.25
N VAL A 21 -8.86 3.00 -10.78
CA VAL A 21 -8.66 3.44 -9.39
C VAL A 21 -9.61 2.65 -8.49
N PHE A 22 -9.08 1.96 -7.50
CA PHE A 22 -9.87 1.11 -6.61
C PHE A 22 -9.82 1.53 -5.14
N GLY A 23 -8.95 2.48 -4.81
CA GLY A 23 -8.81 2.96 -3.45
C GLY A 23 -7.98 4.21 -3.32
N VAL A 24 -7.77 4.61 -2.06
CA VAL A 24 -6.92 5.73 -1.68
C VAL A 24 -6.02 5.29 -0.53
N VAL A 25 -4.73 5.59 -0.64
CA VAL A 25 -3.72 5.34 0.38
C VAL A 25 -3.47 6.62 1.16
N TYR A 26 -3.43 6.49 2.48
CA TYR A 26 -3.06 7.56 3.42
C TYR A 26 -1.87 7.10 4.25
N ILE A 27 -0.92 8.01 4.48
CA ILE A 27 0.30 7.75 5.25
C ILE A 27 0.51 9.00 6.12
N PRO A 28 -0.04 9.04 7.35
CA PRO A 28 0.04 10.22 8.22
C PRO A 28 1.46 10.72 8.45
N LYS A 29 2.44 9.80 8.43
CA LYS A 29 3.87 10.11 8.54
C LYS A 29 4.39 11.02 7.42
N PHE A 30 3.74 11.06 6.26
CA PHE A 30 4.08 11.95 5.14
C PHE A 30 3.39 13.33 5.23
N GLY A 31 2.52 13.52 6.22
CA GLY A 31 1.72 14.74 6.39
C GLY A 31 0.23 14.43 6.44
N SER A 32 -0.53 15.30 7.13
CA SER A 32 -1.97 15.14 7.33
C SER A 32 -2.80 15.29 6.05
N ASP A 33 -2.24 15.89 5.00
CA ASP A 33 -2.83 16.06 3.69
C ASP A 33 -2.37 15.00 2.67
N TYR A 34 -1.48 14.09 3.06
CA TYR A 34 -1.02 13.04 2.16
C TYR A 34 -2.13 12.01 1.91
N GLN A 35 -2.60 11.99 0.67
CA GLN A 35 -3.44 10.94 0.12
C GLN A 35 -3.09 10.70 -1.34
N ARG A 36 -3.06 9.44 -1.78
CA ARG A 36 -2.79 9.07 -3.18
C ARG A 36 -3.74 7.97 -3.66
N PRO A 37 -4.26 8.06 -4.90
CA PRO A 37 -5.05 6.98 -5.46
C PRO A 37 -4.22 5.69 -5.57
N ALA A 38 -4.86 4.56 -5.28
CA ALA A 38 -4.37 3.23 -5.60
C ALA A 38 -5.07 2.75 -6.88
N THR A 39 -4.26 2.44 -7.88
CA THR A 39 -4.70 2.18 -9.25
C THR A 39 -4.13 0.87 -9.73
N GLN A 40 -4.90 0.07 -10.46
CA GLN A 40 -4.43 -1.21 -10.99
C GLN A 40 -3.35 -1.01 -12.06
N GLY A 41 -2.24 -1.74 -11.95
CA GLY A 41 -1.15 -1.75 -12.92
C GLY A 41 0.07 -0.92 -12.50
N THR A 42 1.26 -1.28 -13.00
CA THR A 42 2.53 -0.60 -12.71
C THR A 42 3.25 -0.09 -13.96
N SER A 43 2.56 -0.01 -15.09
CA SER A 43 3.06 0.59 -16.32
C SER A 43 3.14 2.11 -16.22
N SER A 44 3.84 2.74 -17.17
CA SER A 44 4.04 4.19 -17.17
C SER A 44 2.74 4.99 -17.28
N ASP A 45 1.74 4.50 -18.01
CA ASP A 45 0.43 5.17 -18.11
C ASP A 45 -0.30 5.24 -16.76
N VAL A 46 -0.05 4.29 -15.87
CA VAL A 46 -0.52 4.33 -14.48
C VAL A 46 0.40 5.19 -13.61
N LEU A 47 1.68 4.83 -13.51
CA LEU A 47 2.59 5.46 -12.55
C LEU A 47 2.83 6.95 -12.85
N ASP A 48 2.77 7.39 -14.11
CA ASP A 48 3.04 8.79 -14.45
C ASP A 48 1.90 9.74 -14.10
N SER A 49 0.68 9.25 -13.93
CA SER A 49 -0.51 10.13 -13.86
C SER A 49 -1.57 9.70 -12.86
N LEU A 50 -1.62 8.43 -12.46
CA LEU A 50 -2.74 7.85 -11.70
C LEU A 50 -2.35 7.43 -10.27
N GLY A 51 -1.18 7.85 -9.78
CA GLY A 51 -0.77 7.70 -8.38
C GLY A 51 0.04 6.44 -8.09
N LEU A 52 -0.40 5.65 -7.11
CA LEU A 52 0.24 4.40 -6.73
C LEU A 52 -0.30 3.27 -7.62
N GLY A 53 0.59 2.51 -8.25
CA GLY A 53 0.26 1.40 -9.12
C GLY A 53 0.31 0.07 -8.39
N HIS A 54 -0.72 -0.75 -8.49
CA HIS A 54 -0.76 -2.10 -7.92
C HIS A 54 -0.09 -3.10 -8.87
N TYR A 55 0.79 -3.93 -8.32
CA TYR A 55 1.39 -5.05 -9.05
C TYR A 55 0.32 -6.08 -9.38
N GLU A 56 0.05 -6.26 -10.68
CA GLU A 56 -1.00 -7.17 -11.14
C GLU A 56 -0.73 -8.61 -10.68
N GLY A 57 -1.76 -9.28 -10.17
CA GLY A 57 -1.68 -10.62 -9.58
C GLY A 57 -1.18 -10.66 -8.13
N SER A 58 -0.75 -9.53 -7.54
CA SER A 58 -0.49 -9.46 -6.09
C SER A 58 -1.80 -9.39 -5.30
N ALA A 59 -1.76 -9.60 -3.98
CA ALA A 59 -2.99 -9.71 -3.18
C ALA A 59 -3.74 -8.37 -3.11
N MET A 60 -5.07 -8.37 -3.07
CA MET A 60 -5.84 -7.13 -2.86
C MET A 60 -5.83 -6.71 -1.38
N PRO A 61 -6.18 -5.45 -1.02
CA PRO A 61 -6.17 -4.99 0.37
C PRO A 61 -6.94 -5.93 1.31
N GLY A 62 -6.27 -6.39 2.39
CA GLY A 62 -6.83 -7.26 3.41
C GLY A 62 -6.86 -8.75 3.06
N GLN A 63 -6.45 -9.13 1.84
CA GLN A 63 -6.28 -10.54 1.47
C GLN A 63 -4.99 -11.12 2.06
N VAL A 64 -5.00 -12.44 2.27
CA VAL A 64 -3.79 -13.19 2.63
C VAL A 64 -2.83 -13.19 1.45
N GLY A 65 -1.57 -12.90 1.69
CA GLY A 65 -0.56 -12.61 0.66
C GLY A 65 0.04 -11.22 0.85
N ASN A 66 0.50 -10.63 -0.25
CA ASN A 66 1.21 -9.35 -0.25
C ASN A 66 0.56 -8.37 -1.24
N PHE A 67 -0.08 -7.34 -0.72
CA PHE A 67 -0.63 -6.23 -1.49
C PHE A 67 0.48 -5.25 -1.84
N SER A 68 0.96 -5.32 -3.08
CA SER A 68 2.16 -4.60 -3.50
C SER A 68 1.82 -3.37 -4.34
N LEU A 69 2.39 -2.23 -3.99
CA LEU A 69 2.24 -0.97 -4.70
C LEU A 69 3.59 -0.39 -5.11
N ALA A 70 3.67 0.14 -6.33
CA ALA A 70 4.76 0.94 -6.83
C ALA A 70 4.38 2.41 -6.92
N GLY A 71 5.35 3.31 -6.80
CA GLY A 71 5.16 4.73 -7.03
C GLY A 71 6.44 5.48 -7.31
N HIS A 72 6.35 6.58 -8.04
CA HIS A 72 7.51 7.45 -8.30
C HIS A 72 8.00 8.13 -7.02
N ARG A 73 9.32 8.16 -6.83
CA ARG A 73 9.94 8.87 -5.69
C ARG A 73 9.95 10.37 -5.89
N GLN A 74 10.57 10.86 -6.97
CA GLN A 74 10.78 12.31 -7.19
C GLN A 74 10.09 12.88 -8.41
N THR A 75 9.54 12.05 -9.29
CA THR A 75 8.85 12.47 -10.51
C THR A 75 7.34 12.34 -10.33
N ARG A 76 6.55 12.93 -11.24
CA ARG A 76 5.11 12.63 -11.41
C ARG A 76 4.31 12.63 -10.10
N GLY A 77 4.28 13.78 -9.41
CA GLY A 77 3.58 13.94 -8.14
C GLY A 77 4.32 13.43 -6.90
N LYS A 78 5.48 12.78 -7.08
CA LYS A 78 6.41 12.37 -6.01
C LYS A 78 5.71 11.55 -4.93
N VAL A 79 4.91 10.57 -5.36
CA VAL A 79 3.96 9.87 -4.48
C VAL A 79 4.66 9.11 -3.35
N LEU A 80 5.91 8.67 -3.53
CA LEU A 80 6.70 8.01 -2.48
C LEU A 80 8.00 8.77 -2.14
N ASN A 81 7.98 10.10 -2.28
CA ASN A 81 9.12 11.01 -2.01
C ASN A 81 9.80 10.77 -0.66
N ASP A 82 8.98 10.57 0.36
CA ASP A 82 9.39 10.54 1.77
C ASP A 82 9.27 9.13 2.37
N ILE A 83 9.31 8.09 1.52
CA ILE A 83 9.28 6.68 1.97
C ILE A 83 10.33 6.36 3.03
N ASP A 84 11.47 7.06 3.01
CA ASP A 84 12.55 6.92 3.98
C ASP A 84 12.23 7.47 5.37
N LEU A 85 11.08 8.15 5.55
CA LEU A 85 10.57 8.55 6.86
C LEU A 85 9.81 7.43 7.58
N LEU A 86 9.40 6.37 6.86
CA LEU A 86 8.67 5.25 7.46
C LEU A 86 9.60 4.37 8.28
N THR A 87 9.17 4.10 9.50
CA THR A 87 9.86 3.28 10.50
C THR A 87 8.89 2.26 11.09
N GLU A 88 9.42 1.24 11.76
CA GLU A 88 8.61 0.23 12.44
C GLU A 88 7.56 0.89 13.36
N GLY A 89 6.31 0.47 13.24
CA GLY A 89 5.16 1.01 13.98
C GLY A 89 4.40 2.14 13.29
N ASP A 90 4.91 2.72 12.19
CA ASP A 90 4.16 3.73 11.43
C ASP A 90 2.98 3.08 10.66
N HIS A 91 1.87 3.80 10.54
CA HIS A 91 0.66 3.31 9.86
C HIS A 91 0.59 3.70 8.38
N ILE A 92 0.11 2.75 7.58
CA ILE A 92 -0.33 2.93 6.20
C ILE A 92 -1.79 2.52 6.13
N TYR A 93 -2.67 3.43 5.69
CA TYR A 93 -4.09 3.15 5.54
C TYR A 93 -4.46 3.00 4.08
N VAL A 94 -5.31 2.01 3.79
CA VAL A 94 -5.91 1.83 2.48
C VAL A 94 -7.42 1.93 2.62
N ARG A 95 -8.04 2.90 1.95
CA ARG A 95 -9.50 3.01 1.81
C ARG A 95 -9.93 2.41 0.48
N THR A 96 -10.89 1.50 0.53
CA THR A 96 -11.61 0.98 -0.65
C THR A 96 -13.11 1.26 -0.51
N LYS A 97 -13.92 0.79 -1.46
CA LYS A 97 -15.38 0.79 -1.31
C LYS A 97 -15.88 -0.02 -0.10
N ASP A 98 -15.14 -1.04 0.31
CA ASP A 98 -15.58 -1.97 1.37
C ASP A 98 -15.25 -1.43 2.77
N GLY A 99 -14.17 -0.65 2.89
CA GLY A 99 -13.76 -0.06 4.15
C GLY A 99 -12.31 0.36 4.19
N TYR A 100 -11.80 0.43 5.42
CA TYR A 100 -10.47 0.94 5.75
C TYR A 100 -9.62 -0.19 6.30
N TYR A 101 -8.44 -0.37 5.72
CA TYR A 101 -7.44 -1.36 6.11
C TYR A 101 -6.25 -0.60 6.72
N THR A 102 -5.89 -0.94 7.95
CA THR A 102 -4.74 -0.37 8.66
C THR A 102 -3.60 -1.36 8.59
N TYR A 103 -2.49 -0.96 7.99
CA TYR A 103 -1.24 -1.72 7.99
C TYR A 103 -0.20 -1.01 8.85
N THR A 104 0.61 -1.80 9.54
CA THR A 104 1.67 -1.29 10.42
C THR A 104 3.00 -1.74 9.87
N VAL A 105 3.88 -0.78 9.61
CA VAL A 105 5.23 -1.00 9.07
C VAL A 105 6.02 -1.86 10.05
N TYR A 106 6.71 -2.88 9.52
CA TYR A 106 7.58 -3.75 10.32
C TYR A 106 9.02 -3.82 9.81
N SER A 107 9.28 -3.46 8.55
CA SER A 107 10.64 -3.39 8.02
C SER A 107 10.75 -2.50 6.78
N HIS A 108 11.99 -2.14 6.45
CA HIS A 108 12.37 -1.57 5.17
C HIS A 108 13.71 -2.15 4.71
N GLU A 109 13.97 -2.10 3.41
CA GLU A 109 15.24 -2.51 2.83
C GLU A 109 15.54 -1.77 1.52
N ILE A 110 16.81 -1.78 1.11
CA ILE A 110 17.25 -1.30 -0.20
C ILE A 110 17.74 -2.50 -0.99
N VAL A 111 17.16 -2.71 -2.17
CA VAL A 111 17.42 -3.89 -3.02
C VAL A 111 17.79 -3.48 -4.44
N GLN A 112 18.38 -4.41 -5.18
CA GLN A 112 18.59 -4.23 -6.61
C GLN A 112 17.27 -4.33 -7.39
N PRO A 113 17.13 -3.67 -8.56
CA PRO A 113 15.87 -3.65 -9.31
C PRO A 113 15.38 -5.03 -9.80
N ASP A 114 16.26 -6.03 -9.88
CA ASP A 114 15.97 -7.40 -10.29
C ASP A 114 15.55 -8.32 -9.13
N GLN A 115 15.60 -7.85 -7.89
CA GLN A 115 15.15 -8.58 -6.70
C GLN A 115 13.62 -8.52 -6.55
N VAL A 116 12.93 -9.23 -7.44
CA VAL A 116 11.47 -9.28 -7.48
C VAL A 116 10.84 -10.05 -6.32
N GLU A 117 11.64 -10.82 -5.57
CA GLU A 117 11.18 -11.62 -4.44
C GLU A 117 10.55 -10.77 -3.31
N VAL A 118 10.83 -9.46 -3.28
CA VAL A 118 10.27 -8.54 -2.28
C VAL A 118 8.75 -8.34 -2.42
N ILE A 119 8.17 -8.60 -3.60
CA ILE A 119 6.72 -8.52 -3.83
C ILE A 119 6.03 -9.89 -3.86
N GLU A 120 6.75 -10.97 -3.55
CA GLU A 120 6.16 -12.31 -3.42
C GLU A 120 5.07 -12.33 -2.33
N PRO A 121 4.13 -13.30 -2.37
CA PRO A 121 3.07 -13.41 -1.36
C PRO A 121 3.62 -13.51 0.07
N VAL A 122 4.80 -14.11 0.23
CA VAL A 122 5.66 -13.99 1.42
C VAL A 122 6.96 -13.32 0.98
N PRO A 123 7.21 -12.04 1.33
CA PRO A 123 8.39 -11.30 0.89
C PRO A 123 9.70 -12.06 1.13
N GLY A 124 10.53 -12.13 0.10
CA GLY A 124 11.83 -12.81 0.12
C GLY A 124 11.76 -14.35 0.10
N GLN A 125 10.56 -14.94 -0.02
CA GLN A 125 10.36 -16.39 0.06
C GLN A 125 9.52 -16.95 -1.11
N PRO A 126 10.10 -17.04 -2.32
CA PRO A 126 9.40 -17.56 -3.50
C PRO A 126 8.84 -18.96 -3.28
N GLY A 127 7.59 -19.18 -3.70
CA GLY A 127 6.92 -20.49 -3.61
C GLY A 127 6.39 -20.87 -2.22
N VAL A 128 6.56 -20.01 -1.20
CA VAL A 128 5.97 -20.23 0.13
C VAL A 128 4.51 -19.76 0.14
N ALA A 129 3.62 -20.60 0.67
CA ALA A 129 2.21 -20.26 0.82
C ALA A 129 2.01 -19.18 1.90
N PRO A 130 1.33 -18.07 1.60
CA PRO A 130 1.15 -16.99 2.57
C PRO A 130 0.12 -17.36 3.63
N THR A 131 0.39 -16.95 4.87
CA THR A 131 -0.57 -17.02 6.00
C THR A 131 -0.91 -15.64 6.57
N GLU A 132 -0.13 -14.62 6.20
CA GLU A 132 -0.25 -13.26 6.68
C GLU A 132 -0.87 -12.35 5.63
N ARG A 133 -1.30 -11.15 6.05
CA ARG A 133 -1.86 -10.11 5.19
C ARG A 133 -0.88 -8.96 5.18
N LEU A 134 -0.12 -8.85 4.11
CA LEU A 134 1.02 -7.96 4.00
C LEU A 134 0.75 -6.86 2.98
N LEU A 135 1.49 -5.77 3.11
CA LEU A 135 1.55 -4.67 2.15
C LEU A 135 3.03 -4.38 1.86
N THR A 136 3.35 -4.16 0.59
CA THR A 136 4.69 -3.73 0.17
C THR A 136 4.60 -2.44 -0.63
N LEU A 137 5.42 -1.45 -0.28
CA LEU A 137 5.63 -0.25 -1.09
C LEU A 137 6.98 -0.33 -1.78
N THR A 138 7.04 -0.02 -3.07
CA THR A 138 8.29 0.01 -3.85
C THR A 138 8.48 1.37 -4.53
N THR A 139 9.71 1.88 -4.50
CA THR A 139 10.08 3.09 -5.25
C THR A 139 11.57 3.12 -5.59
N CYS A 140 12.01 4.08 -6.41
CA CYS A 140 13.41 4.24 -6.79
C CYS A 140 14.32 4.66 -5.62
N HIS A 141 15.55 4.20 -5.63
CA HIS A 141 16.62 4.61 -4.73
C HIS A 141 17.93 4.78 -5.53
N PRO A 142 18.85 5.69 -5.14
CA PRO A 142 18.74 6.73 -4.10
C PRO A 142 17.71 7.80 -4.44
N ARG A 143 17.46 8.76 -3.53
CA ARG A 143 16.38 9.74 -3.66
C ARG A 143 16.36 10.45 -5.02
N TYR A 144 17.52 10.75 -5.60
CA TYR A 144 17.66 11.42 -6.89
C TYR A 144 18.21 10.50 -8.00
N GLY A 145 17.98 9.19 -7.88
CA GLY A 145 18.38 8.17 -8.85
C GLY A 145 17.42 6.98 -8.86
N ASP A 146 17.78 5.96 -9.63
CA ASP A 146 16.94 4.78 -9.90
C ASP A 146 17.76 3.48 -10.00
N THR A 147 19.00 3.49 -9.50
CA THR A 147 19.91 2.35 -9.52
C THR A 147 19.45 1.21 -8.62
N GLU A 148 18.69 1.52 -7.57
CA GLU A 148 18.21 0.61 -6.54
C GLU A 148 16.71 0.84 -6.29
N ARG A 149 16.13 0.06 -5.39
CA ARG A 149 14.74 0.23 -4.94
C ARG A 149 14.70 0.36 -3.43
N TYR A 150 13.88 1.29 -2.93
CA TYR A 150 13.54 1.38 -1.52
C TYR A 150 12.23 0.63 -1.30
N ILE A 151 12.25 -0.33 -0.39
CA ILE A 151 11.14 -1.23 -0.09
C ILE A 151 10.70 -1.00 1.34
N VAL A 152 9.39 -0.92 1.56
CA VAL A 152 8.78 -0.93 2.89
C VAL A 152 7.78 -2.07 2.95
N HIS A 153 7.85 -2.85 4.02
CA HIS A 153 6.87 -3.89 4.32
C HIS A 153 6.04 -3.54 5.54
N ALA A 154 4.75 -3.82 5.45
CA ALA A 154 3.77 -3.61 6.51
C ALA A 154 2.82 -4.80 6.62
N ARG A 155 2.24 -4.97 7.80
CA ARG A 155 1.30 -6.07 8.11
C ARG A 155 -0.05 -5.49 8.47
N LEU A 156 -1.13 -6.12 8.00
CA LEU A 156 -2.48 -5.72 8.39
C LEU A 156 -2.63 -5.84 9.92
N GLU A 157 -2.91 -4.72 10.55
CA GLU A 157 -3.23 -4.64 11.97
C GLU A 157 -4.74 -4.78 12.19
N SER A 158 -5.54 -4.08 11.38
CA SER A 158 -7.00 -4.09 11.53
C SER A 158 -7.72 -3.67 10.26
N TRP A 159 -9.01 -3.99 10.19
CA TRP A 159 -9.95 -3.47 9.21
C TRP A 159 -11.22 -2.94 9.89
N ARG A 160 -11.91 -2.01 9.23
CA ARG A 160 -13.27 -1.61 9.56
C ARG A 160 -14.09 -1.31 8.31
N PRO A 161 -15.40 -1.64 8.30
CA PRO A 161 -16.27 -1.35 7.16
C PRO A 161 -16.40 0.15 6.94
N ALA A 162 -16.69 0.56 5.70
CA ALA A 162 -16.88 1.98 5.36
C ALA A 162 -17.94 2.65 6.25
N ALA A 163 -19.01 1.94 6.61
CA ALA A 163 -20.09 2.42 7.48
C ALA A 163 -19.64 2.74 8.92
N ALA A 164 -18.52 2.19 9.38
CA ALA A 164 -17.95 2.52 10.69
C ALA A 164 -17.17 3.85 10.70
N GLY A 165 -17.01 4.49 9.53
CA GLY A 165 -16.25 5.71 9.37
C GLY A 165 -14.73 5.48 9.36
N ALA A 166 -14.01 6.55 9.00
CA ALA A 166 -12.56 6.54 8.91
C ALA A 166 -11.90 6.30 10.29
N PRO A 167 -10.75 5.60 10.34
CA PRO A 167 -9.88 5.58 11.51
C PRO A 167 -9.53 7.00 11.98
N ALA A 168 -9.42 7.20 13.30
CA ALA A 168 -9.25 8.53 13.89
C ALA A 168 -8.03 9.28 13.34
N GLU A 169 -6.92 8.58 13.09
CA GLU A 169 -5.68 9.17 12.57
C GLU A 169 -5.83 9.80 11.18
N ILE A 170 -6.76 9.30 10.36
CA ILE A 170 -7.02 9.80 9.00
C ILE A 170 -8.40 10.44 8.83
N ALA A 171 -9.20 10.56 9.91
CA ALA A 171 -10.57 11.03 9.82
C ALA A 171 -10.67 12.45 9.26
N ALA A 172 -9.75 13.34 9.65
CA ALA A 172 -9.67 14.70 9.12
C ALA A 172 -9.30 14.72 7.63
N SER A 173 -8.32 13.91 7.22
CA SER A 173 -7.88 13.79 5.82
C SER A 173 -9.03 13.31 4.92
N VAL A 174 -9.79 12.32 5.40
CA VAL A 174 -10.95 11.76 4.68
C VAL A 174 -12.10 12.77 4.59
N ALA A 175 -12.35 13.55 5.64
CA ALA A 175 -13.44 14.55 5.65
C ALA A 175 -13.17 15.76 4.74
N GLY A 176 -11.90 16.06 4.47
CA GLY A 176 -11.47 17.14 3.57
C GLY A 176 -11.23 16.71 2.12
N SER A 177 -11.48 15.43 1.77
CA SER A 177 -11.27 14.85 0.43
C SER A 177 -12.39 15.17 -0.56
#